data_AF-S2DIC3-F1
#
_entry.id   AF-S2DIC3-F1
#
_cell.length_a   1.000
_cell.length_b   1.000
_cell.length_c   1.000
_cell.angle_alpha   90.00
_cell.angle_beta   90.00
_cell.angle_gamma   90.00
#
_symmetry.space_group_name_H-M   'P 1'
#
loop_
_entity.id
_entity.type
_entity.pdbx_description
1 polymer ?
#
loop_
_entity_poly.entity_id
_entity_poly.type
_entity_poly.pdbx_seq_one_letter_code
_entity_poly.pdbx_strand_id
1 'polypeptide(L)'
;MIKFFKAQGLIWAILIFLISHSQSFADIRLPKLISNGMVLQRDTPLKIWGWAQPKETIQVIFLGETYQAKADENGNWSLILEPLPYGGPHQILFKGQNEIVLNDILIGDVWLVSGQSNMEINMQRVSPLYEEDIKSADFPLIRYFEVPKRYDFNKKNRDLSNGKWQSISQENILSIPAISFFFARSLHLHHDIPVGIVNAALGGSPAEAWISEESIKKFPTYHHELQRFKNDDLIKEIESQDAQKSSHWYSQLFQKDQGYQDPKAWYTSELELDDWEEIENPTLWKGTALEGLVGVVWFRKNVKLPESFNGKPAAINLGTLIDADSVFINGKFIGSTGYQYPPRRYIIPEGVLKSGQNSIVVRLINNSGEAGFIPDKPYEIVFEEQKISLEGLWHYKVGAQMPPLPAQTFIRWKPVGLYNAMIAPLQNYAFKGVLWYQGESNADRPEDYADLFQTLIQDWRETFKHEELPFLYVQLPNYLSSSQEPQNSNWAKLREAQAAALSLPNTVMVVAIDLGEWNDIHPLNKKDVAERLFLQARKLVYKETDLVSSGPFFQIISNRKQ
;
A
#
# COMPACT_ATOMS: atom_id res chain seq x y z
N MET A 1 -17.74 -53.75 -68.61
CA MET A 1 -16.36 -53.28 -68.31
C MET A 1 -16.38 -52.70 -66.90
N ILE A 2 -16.06 -53.51 -65.88
CA ILE A 2 -14.76 -53.52 -65.16
C ILE A 2 -14.62 -52.24 -64.32
N LYS A 3 -15.04 -52.23 -63.05
CA LYS A 3 -14.37 -52.69 -61.80
C LYS A 3 -13.47 -51.61 -61.18
N PHE A 4 -13.46 -51.62 -59.84
CA PHE A 4 -12.59 -50.94 -58.88
C PHE A 4 -12.96 -49.51 -58.47
N PHE A 5 -13.56 -49.38 -57.27
CA PHE A 5 -13.05 -48.60 -56.13
C PHE A 5 -14.15 -48.56 -55.02
N LYS A 6 -14.45 -49.73 -54.45
CA LYS A 6 -15.17 -49.87 -53.18
C LYS A 6 -14.23 -50.61 -52.23
N ALA A 7 -13.46 -49.88 -51.41
CA ALA A 7 -12.85 -50.34 -50.13
C ALA A 7 -11.73 -49.39 -49.65
N GLN A 8 -11.98 -48.08 -49.53
CA GLN A 8 -11.07 -47.20 -48.76
C GLN A 8 -11.80 -46.17 -47.87
N GLY A 9 -13.14 -46.13 -47.89
CA GLY A 9 -13.93 -45.15 -47.12
C GLY A 9 -14.40 -45.61 -45.73
N LEU A 10 -14.18 -46.87 -45.34
CA LEU A 10 -14.73 -47.41 -44.09
C LEU A 10 -13.70 -47.67 -42.99
N ILE A 11 -12.40 -47.59 -43.29
CA ILE A 11 -11.33 -47.79 -42.28
C ILE A 11 -10.88 -46.45 -41.68
N TRP A 12 -11.04 -45.33 -42.41
CA TRP A 12 -10.78 -43.98 -41.88
C TRP A 12 -11.92 -43.42 -41.03
N ALA A 13 -13.14 -43.95 -41.16
CA ALA A 13 -14.30 -43.52 -40.36
C ALA A 13 -14.33 -44.13 -38.94
N ILE A 14 -13.58 -45.20 -38.69
CA ILE A 14 -13.50 -45.86 -37.36
C ILE A 14 -12.22 -45.45 -36.60
N LEU A 15 -11.17 -44.99 -37.29
CA LEU A 15 -9.96 -44.47 -36.64
C LEU A 15 -10.03 -42.99 -36.19
N ILE A 16 -11.07 -42.24 -36.60
CA ILE A 16 -11.29 -40.84 -36.16
C ILE A 16 -12.24 -40.78 -34.92
N PHE A 17 -12.84 -41.89 -34.51
CA PHE A 17 -13.71 -41.95 -33.32
C PHE A 17 -13.00 -42.45 -32.04
N LEU A 18 -11.66 -42.52 -32.07
CA LEU A 18 -10.79 -42.79 -30.92
C LEU A 18 -9.87 -41.59 -30.62
N ILE A 19 -10.39 -40.36 -30.80
CA ILE A 19 -9.86 -39.23 -30.02
C ILE A 19 -10.34 -39.46 -28.61
N SER A 20 -9.42 -40.05 -27.85
CA SER A 20 -9.38 -40.18 -26.41
C SER A 20 -10.10 -38.98 -25.78
N HIS A 21 -11.25 -39.23 -25.15
CA HIS A 21 -11.73 -38.34 -24.11
C HIS A 21 -10.72 -38.47 -22.98
N SER A 22 -9.65 -37.68 -23.05
CA SER A 22 -8.84 -37.38 -21.89
C SER A 22 -9.82 -36.73 -20.91
N GLN A 23 -10.39 -37.52 -20.00
CA GLN A 23 -10.98 -36.99 -18.80
C GLN A 23 -9.83 -36.28 -18.10
N SER A 24 -9.73 -34.97 -18.32
CA SER A 24 -8.89 -34.10 -17.51
C SER A 24 -9.49 -34.18 -16.12
N PHE A 25 -8.97 -35.06 -15.26
CA PHE A 25 -9.31 -35.10 -13.86
C PHE A 25 -8.84 -33.76 -13.28
N ALA A 26 -9.79 -32.96 -12.78
CA ALA A 26 -9.46 -31.70 -12.16
C ALA A 26 -9.32 -32.01 -10.68
N ASP A 27 -8.08 -31.93 -10.22
CA ASP A 27 -7.75 -32.00 -8.81
C ASP A 27 -8.53 -30.94 -8.02
N ILE A 28 -8.85 -31.26 -6.76
CA ILE A 28 -9.27 -30.27 -5.77
C ILE A 28 -8.29 -29.09 -5.84
N ARG A 29 -8.85 -27.89 -5.97
CA ARG A 29 -8.12 -26.63 -5.94
C ARG A 29 -8.70 -25.75 -4.85
N LEU A 30 -7.84 -25.26 -3.97
CA LEU A 30 -8.21 -24.32 -2.93
C LEU A 30 -7.94 -22.87 -3.39
N PRO A 31 -8.74 -21.89 -2.91
CA PRO A 31 -8.43 -20.48 -3.10
C PRO A 31 -7.09 -20.13 -2.44
N LYS A 32 -6.39 -19.10 -2.93
CA LYS A 32 -5.05 -18.75 -2.42
C LYS A 32 -5.03 -18.43 -0.93
N LEU A 33 -6.12 -17.90 -0.40
CA LEU A 33 -6.27 -17.55 1.00
C LEU A 33 -6.37 -18.79 1.91
N ILE A 34 -6.86 -19.92 1.39
CA ILE A 34 -6.91 -21.20 2.11
C ILE A 34 -5.64 -21.98 1.78
N SER A 35 -4.58 -21.71 2.54
CA SER A 35 -3.24 -22.24 2.32
C SER A 35 -2.49 -22.43 3.64
N ASN A 36 -1.28 -23.02 3.57
CA ASN A 36 -0.43 -23.22 4.75
C ASN A 36 -0.19 -21.91 5.51
N GLY A 37 -0.15 -21.99 6.85
CA GLY A 37 0.12 -20.83 7.70
C GLY A 37 -1.06 -19.87 7.90
N MET A 38 -2.26 -20.20 7.40
CA MET A 38 -3.44 -19.34 7.55
C MET A 38 -3.96 -19.27 8.99
N VAL A 39 -4.73 -18.22 9.28
CA VAL A 39 -5.46 -18.05 10.54
C VAL A 39 -6.95 -18.07 10.24
N LEU A 40 -7.67 -19.04 10.78
CA LEU A 40 -9.12 -19.10 10.72
C LEU A 40 -9.75 -18.25 11.84
N GLN A 41 -10.80 -17.50 11.53
CA GLN A 41 -11.50 -16.69 12.53
C GLN A 41 -12.19 -17.57 13.57
N ARG A 42 -11.88 -17.36 14.85
CA ARG A 42 -12.51 -18.07 15.97
C ARG A 42 -13.95 -17.63 16.22
N ASP A 43 -14.67 -18.43 16.99
CA ASP A 43 -15.97 -18.10 17.60
C ASP A 43 -17.08 -17.71 16.60
N THR A 44 -16.97 -18.17 15.36
CA THR A 44 -17.99 -17.97 14.30
C THR A 44 -18.02 -19.16 13.34
N PRO A 45 -19.16 -19.47 12.70
CA PRO A 45 -19.19 -20.48 11.65
C PRO A 45 -18.28 -20.10 10.49
N LEU A 46 -17.47 -21.05 10.01
CA LEU A 46 -16.45 -20.80 8.98
C LEU A 46 -16.76 -21.51 7.69
N LYS A 47 -16.79 -20.77 6.59
CA LYS A 47 -16.87 -21.37 5.27
C LYS A 47 -15.49 -21.84 4.81
N ILE A 48 -15.40 -23.11 4.45
CA ILE A 48 -14.28 -23.66 3.67
C ILE A 48 -14.80 -23.98 2.28
N TRP A 49 -14.08 -23.56 1.25
CA TRP A 49 -14.53 -23.69 -0.14
C TRP A 49 -13.38 -23.96 -1.09
N GLY A 50 -13.73 -24.40 -2.28
CA GLY A 50 -12.78 -24.60 -3.36
C GLY A 50 -13.46 -25.00 -4.66
N TRP A 51 -12.66 -25.56 -5.54
CA TRP A 51 -13.08 -26.12 -6.81
C TRP A 51 -12.63 -27.58 -6.90
N ALA A 52 -13.37 -28.40 -7.64
CA ALA A 52 -13.08 -29.80 -7.91
C ALA A 52 -13.83 -30.22 -9.20
N GLN A 53 -13.78 -31.49 -9.59
CA GLN A 53 -14.63 -31.97 -10.68
C GLN A 53 -16.12 -31.85 -10.32
N PRO A 54 -17.01 -31.54 -11.27
CA PRO A 54 -18.44 -31.55 -11.02
C PRO A 54 -18.91 -32.87 -10.42
N LYS A 55 -19.75 -32.79 -9.38
CA LYS A 55 -20.29 -33.94 -8.63
C LYS A 55 -19.27 -34.74 -7.83
N GLU A 56 -18.00 -34.33 -7.80
CA GLU A 56 -17.00 -34.93 -6.93
C GLU A 56 -17.40 -34.77 -5.46
N THR A 57 -17.13 -35.78 -4.64
CA THR A 57 -17.30 -35.70 -3.19
C THR A 57 -15.94 -35.42 -2.56
N ILE A 58 -15.87 -34.33 -1.81
CA ILE A 58 -14.68 -33.88 -1.09
C ILE A 58 -14.90 -34.17 0.38
N GLN A 59 -13.98 -34.93 0.97
CA GLN A 59 -13.90 -35.14 2.42
C GLN A 59 -12.88 -34.18 3.00
N VAL A 60 -13.23 -33.49 4.08
CA VAL A 60 -12.35 -32.58 4.81
C VAL A 60 -12.19 -33.09 6.23
N ILE A 61 -10.97 -33.39 6.63
CA ILE A 61 -10.64 -33.88 7.97
C ILE A 61 -9.93 -32.74 8.71
N PHE A 62 -10.51 -32.33 9.82
CA PHE A 62 -9.98 -31.24 10.64
C PHE A 62 -10.35 -31.45 12.10
N LEU A 63 -9.38 -31.28 13.01
CA LEU A 63 -9.59 -31.44 14.47
C LEU A 63 -10.22 -32.79 14.88
N GLY A 64 -9.91 -33.87 14.16
CA GLY A 64 -10.48 -35.20 14.42
C GLY A 64 -11.87 -35.42 13.81
N GLU A 65 -12.52 -34.35 13.34
CA GLU A 65 -13.82 -34.39 12.68
C GLU A 65 -13.68 -34.59 11.17
N THR A 66 -14.70 -35.21 10.58
CA THR A 66 -14.78 -35.49 9.14
C THR A 66 -16.02 -34.84 8.56
N TYR A 67 -15.79 -33.87 7.68
CA TYR A 67 -16.82 -33.16 6.93
C TYR A 67 -16.87 -33.68 5.49
N GLN A 68 -18.03 -33.56 4.84
CA GLN A 68 -18.18 -33.89 3.43
C GLN A 68 -18.90 -32.76 2.69
N ALA A 69 -18.42 -32.47 1.48
CA ALA A 69 -19.07 -31.56 0.54
C ALA A 69 -19.11 -32.22 -0.84
N LYS A 70 -20.09 -31.83 -1.66
CA LYS A 70 -20.16 -32.26 -3.05
C LYS A 70 -20.03 -31.04 -3.96
N ALA A 71 -19.19 -31.14 -4.98
CA ALA A 71 -19.05 -30.11 -5.99
C ALA A 71 -20.31 -30.01 -6.86
N ASP A 72 -20.75 -28.79 -7.13
CA ASP A 72 -21.88 -28.48 -8.01
C ASP A 72 -21.53 -28.76 -9.49
N GLU A 73 -22.49 -28.53 -10.40
CA GLU A 73 -22.29 -28.72 -11.85
C GLU A 73 -21.18 -27.82 -12.43
N ASN A 74 -20.83 -26.73 -11.74
CA ASN A 74 -19.76 -25.80 -12.11
C ASN A 74 -18.43 -26.12 -11.38
N GLY A 75 -18.36 -27.24 -10.64
CA GLY A 75 -17.18 -27.67 -9.90
C GLY A 75 -16.94 -26.93 -8.58
N ASN A 76 -17.87 -26.11 -8.10
CA ASN A 76 -17.70 -25.39 -6.83
C ASN A 76 -18.19 -26.24 -5.67
N TRP A 77 -17.43 -26.26 -4.58
CA TRP A 77 -17.87 -26.90 -3.34
C TRP A 77 -17.62 -25.97 -2.16
N SER A 78 -18.40 -26.14 -1.11
CA SER A 78 -18.13 -25.54 0.19
C SER A 78 -18.78 -26.34 1.31
N LEU A 79 -18.24 -26.18 2.50
CA LEU A 79 -18.81 -26.66 3.75
C LEU A 79 -18.71 -25.54 4.81
N ILE A 80 -19.47 -25.71 5.89
CA ILE A 80 -19.40 -24.85 7.06
C ILE A 80 -18.80 -25.66 8.20
N LEU A 81 -17.75 -25.13 8.81
CA LEU A 81 -17.23 -25.60 10.09
C LEU A 81 -18.01 -24.91 11.21
N GLU A 82 -18.31 -25.66 12.26
CA GLU A 82 -18.84 -25.11 13.50
C GLU A 82 -17.87 -24.10 14.12
N PRO A 83 -18.34 -23.14 14.94
CA PRO A 83 -17.47 -22.21 15.65
C PRO A 83 -16.35 -22.91 16.42
N LEU A 84 -15.12 -22.45 16.23
CA LEU A 84 -13.93 -23.05 16.83
C LEU A 84 -13.30 -22.10 17.86
N PRO A 85 -12.81 -22.63 19.01
CA PRO A 85 -11.98 -21.84 19.92
C PRO A 85 -10.61 -21.55 19.29
N TYR A 86 -9.93 -20.53 19.78
CA TYR A 86 -8.57 -20.21 19.33
C TYR A 86 -7.58 -21.32 19.67
N GLY A 87 -6.51 -21.44 18.89
CA GLY A 87 -5.48 -22.47 19.09
C GLY A 87 -4.69 -22.78 17.83
N GLY A 88 -4.04 -23.95 17.86
CA GLY A 88 -3.15 -24.44 16.80
C GLY A 88 -1.67 -24.47 17.23
N PRO A 89 -0.76 -24.84 16.32
CA PRO A 89 -1.03 -25.18 14.92
C PRO A 89 -1.76 -26.52 14.74
N HIS A 90 -2.60 -26.59 13.72
CA HIS A 90 -3.34 -27.77 13.30
C HIS A 90 -3.04 -28.13 11.82
N GLN A 91 -3.54 -29.28 11.40
CA GLN A 91 -3.51 -29.74 10.01
C GLN A 91 -4.94 -29.90 9.49
N ILE A 92 -5.20 -29.49 8.25
CA ILE A 92 -6.43 -29.80 7.51
C ILE A 92 -6.06 -30.71 6.34
N LEU A 93 -6.79 -31.82 6.20
CA LEU A 93 -6.62 -32.75 5.09
C LEU A 93 -7.88 -32.74 4.21
N PHE A 94 -7.70 -32.44 2.93
CA PHE A 94 -8.73 -32.53 1.91
C PHE A 94 -8.50 -33.80 1.08
N LYS A 95 -9.53 -34.63 0.94
CA LYS A 95 -9.50 -35.85 0.13
C LYS A 95 -10.61 -35.84 -0.91
N GLY A 96 -10.25 -36.12 -2.15
CA GLY A 96 -11.16 -36.37 -3.26
C GLY A 96 -10.46 -37.29 -4.25
N GLN A 97 -10.39 -36.87 -5.50
CA GLN A 97 -9.56 -37.54 -6.51
C GLN A 97 -8.05 -37.35 -6.26
N ASN A 98 -7.68 -36.25 -5.61
CA ASN A 98 -6.36 -35.98 -5.07
C ASN A 98 -6.45 -35.68 -3.56
N GLU A 99 -5.29 -35.60 -2.91
CA GLU A 99 -5.17 -35.18 -1.51
C GLU A 99 -4.40 -33.86 -1.40
N ILE A 100 -4.90 -32.94 -0.57
CA ILE A 100 -4.20 -31.70 -0.18
C ILE A 100 -4.08 -31.69 1.34
N VAL A 101 -2.86 -31.49 1.83
CA VAL A 101 -2.58 -31.29 3.25
C VAL A 101 -2.19 -29.84 3.46
N LEU A 102 -2.95 -29.12 4.28
CA LEU A 102 -2.57 -27.81 4.79
C LEU A 102 -2.02 -27.95 6.21
N ASN A 103 -0.83 -27.40 6.44
CA ASN A 103 -0.12 -27.41 7.71
C ASN A 103 -0.08 -26.00 8.33
N ASP A 104 0.19 -25.95 9.63
CA ASP A 104 0.38 -24.71 10.38
C ASP A 104 -0.87 -23.83 10.37
N ILE A 105 -2.04 -24.46 10.57
CA ILE A 105 -3.32 -23.77 10.63
C ILE A 105 -3.57 -23.27 12.04
N LEU A 106 -3.69 -21.95 12.20
CA LEU A 106 -4.05 -21.32 13.47
C LEU A 106 -5.54 -20.97 13.48
N ILE A 107 -6.12 -20.88 14.68
CA ILE A 107 -7.46 -20.36 14.91
C ILE A 107 -7.32 -19.16 15.85
N GLY A 108 -7.83 -18.00 15.45
CA GLY A 108 -7.56 -16.73 16.13
C GLY A 108 -8.44 -15.59 15.63
N ASP A 109 -8.04 -14.34 15.89
CA ASP A 109 -8.76 -13.17 15.37
C ASP A 109 -8.14 -12.71 14.03
N VAL A 110 -8.97 -12.58 13.00
CA VAL A 110 -8.56 -12.21 11.63
C VAL A 110 -9.07 -10.82 11.30
N TRP A 111 -8.19 -9.92 10.88
CA TRP A 111 -8.55 -8.55 10.51
C TRP A 111 -8.25 -8.27 9.04
N LEU A 112 -9.18 -7.60 8.39
CA LEU A 112 -8.98 -7.03 7.06
C LEU A 112 -8.40 -5.63 7.23
N VAL A 113 -7.30 -5.35 6.56
CA VAL A 113 -6.64 -4.05 6.54
C VAL A 113 -6.70 -3.50 5.13
N SER A 114 -7.15 -2.25 4.95
CA SER A 114 -7.26 -1.62 3.63
C SER A 114 -7.21 -0.10 3.69
N GLY A 115 -7.30 0.53 2.53
CA GLY A 115 -7.14 1.96 2.31
C GLY A 115 -6.02 2.25 1.33
N GLN A 116 -5.28 3.31 1.59
CA GLN A 116 -4.22 3.78 0.68
C GLN A 116 -2.83 3.79 1.34
N SER A 117 -1.96 4.68 0.88
CA SER A 117 -0.53 4.68 1.14
C SER A 117 -0.18 4.68 2.63
N ASN A 118 -0.93 5.40 3.47
CA ASN A 118 -0.71 5.42 4.91
C ASN A 118 -0.91 4.05 5.58
N MET A 119 -1.75 3.18 5.00
CA MET A 119 -1.92 1.79 5.42
C MET A 119 -0.84 0.85 4.86
N GLU A 120 -0.08 1.27 3.85
CA GLU A 120 1.00 0.49 3.23
C GLU A 120 2.39 0.84 3.74
N ILE A 121 2.55 1.95 4.50
CA ILE A 121 3.86 2.37 5.01
C ILE A 121 4.47 1.23 5.83
N ASN A 122 5.56 0.66 5.31
CA ASN A 122 6.26 -0.47 5.90
C ASN A 122 7.21 -0.08 7.02
N MET A 123 7.60 -1.06 7.83
CA MET A 123 8.55 -0.88 8.92
C MET A 123 9.91 -0.35 8.44
N GLN A 124 10.32 -0.63 7.20
CA GLN A 124 11.52 -0.04 6.61
C GLN A 124 11.46 1.48 6.53
N ARG A 125 10.31 2.05 6.15
CA ARG A 125 10.16 3.51 6.02
C ARG A 125 10.18 4.22 7.37
N VAL A 126 9.68 3.55 8.41
CA VAL A 126 9.63 4.08 9.78
C VAL A 126 10.77 3.60 10.67
N SER A 127 11.74 2.85 10.12
CA SER A 127 12.76 2.17 10.91
C SER A 127 13.54 3.05 11.89
N PRO A 128 13.87 4.34 11.60
CA PRO A 128 14.60 5.15 12.57
C PRO A 128 13.84 5.47 13.85
N LEU A 129 12.50 5.29 13.87
CA LEU A 129 11.70 5.48 15.08
C LEU A 129 11.51 4.18 15.86
N TYR A 130 11.77 3.03 15.26
CA TYR A 130 11.30 1.73 15.75
C TYR A 130 12.37 0.62 15.65
N GLU A 131 13.65 0.97 15.82
CA GLU A 131 14.75 0.01 15.72
C GLU A 131 14.60 -1.18 16.68
N GLU A 132 14.21 -0.92 17.93
CA GLU A 132 14.02 -1.98 18.92
C GLU A 132 12.83 -2.88 18.58
N ASP A 133 11.72 -2.30 18.09
CA ASP A 133 10.57 -3.07 17.64
C ASP A 133 10.91 -3.98 16.44
N ILE A 134 11.83 -3.55 15.56
CA ILE A 134 12.35 -4.34 14.43
C ILE A 134 13.25 -5.47 14.93
N LYS A 135 14.21 -5.17 15.83
CA LYS A 135 15.12 -6.16 16.41
C LYS A 135 14.36 -7.23 17.20
N SER A 136 13.28 -6.87 17.89
CA SER A 136 12.49 -7.80 18.68
C SER A 136 11.36 -8.50 17.90
N ALA A 137 11.29 -8.34 16.57
CA ALA A 137 10.18 -8.87 15.78
C ALA A 137 10.29 -10.40 15.60
N ASP A 138 9.73 -11.16 16.54
CA ASP A 138 9.57 -12.61 16.42
C ASP A 138 8.21 -13.02 16.99
N PHE A 139 7.20 -13.03 16.12
CA PHE A 139 5.81 -13.28 16.50
C PHE A 139 5.20 -14.35 15.59
N PRO A 140 5.54 -15.64 15.79
CA PRO A 140 5.10 -16.72 14.91
C PRO A 140 3.59 -16.93 14.90
N LEU A 141 2.87 -16.48 15.94
CA LEU A 141 1.41 -16.55 16.03
C LEU A 141 0.69 -15.35 15.36
N ILE A 142 1.45 -14.39 14.83
CA ILE A 142 0.92 -13.33 13.98
C ILE A 142 1.20 -13.70 12.53
N ARG A 143 0.14 -13.82 11.73
CA ARG A 143 0.23 -14.19 10.32
C ARG A 143 -0.23 -13.03 9.44
N TYR A 144 0.53 -12.77 8.39
CA TYR A 144 0.27 -11.73 7.42
C TYR A 144 0.06 -12.31 6.02
N PHE A 145 -0.96 -11.83 5.33
CA PHE A 145 -1.26 -12.14 3.94
C PHE A 145 -1.41 -10.83 3.15
N GLU A 146 -0.55 -10.60 2.16
CA GLU A 146 -0.69 -9.46 1.24
C GLU A 146 -1.55 -9.85 0.03
N VAL A 147 -2.63 -9.10 -0.18
CA VAL A 147 -3.48 -9.24 -1.37
C VAL A 147 -2.77 -8.63 -2.58
N PRO A 148 -2.66 -9.34 -3.71
CA PRO A 148 -2.05 -8.80 -4.91
C PRO A 148 -2.72 -7.51 -5.39
N LYS A 149 -1.91 -6.47 -5.62
CA LYS A 149 -2.36 -5.16 -6.10
C LYS A 149 -2.76 -5.25 -7.57
N ARG A 150 -4.03 -5.57 -7.82
CA ARG A 150 -4.62 -5.78 -9.14
C ARG A 150 -5.94 -5.00 -9.23
N TYR A 151 -6.38 -4.74 -10.45
CA TYR A 151 -7.72 -4.23 -10.74
C TYR A 151 -8.40 -5.09 -11.81
N ASP A 152 -9.72 -5.14 -11.79
CA ASP A 152 -10.55 -5.73 -12.85
C ASP A 152 -11.84 -4.92 -12.98
N PHE A 153 -12.04 -4.20 -14.08
CA PHE A 153 -13.25 -3.40 -14.28
C PHE A 153 -14.43 -4.20 -14.82
N ASN A 154 -14.19 -5.43 -15.30
CA ASN A 154 -15.16 -6.20 -16.04
C ASN A 154 -15.89 -7.22 -15.16
N LYS A 155 -15.23 -7.75 -14.12
CA LYS A 155 -15.84 -8.78 -13.26
C LYS A 155 -15.25 -8.81 -11.84
N LYS A 156 -16.07 -9.29 -10.90
CA LYS A 156 -15.63 -9.72 -9.57
C LYS A 156 -14.78 -10.98 -9.69
N ASN A 157 -13.55 -10.94 -9.21
CA ASN A 157 -12.69 -12.10 -9.19
C ASN A 157 -13.14 -13.11 -8.13
N ARG A 158 -13.01 -14.40 -8.44
CA ARG A 158 -13.41 -15.51 -7.56
C ARG A 158 -12.27 -16.01 -6.66
N ASP A 159 -11.04 -15.63 -6.97
CA ASP A 159 -9.81 -16.02 -6.30
C ASP A 159 -8.75 -14.93 -6.52
N LEU A 160 -7.69 -14.96 -5.71
CA LEU A 160 -6.54 -14.08 -5.86
C LEU A 160 -5.55 -14.66 -6.88
N SER A 161 -4.84 -13.78 -7.60
CA SER A 161 -3.84 -14.23 -8.58
C SER A 161 -2.61 -14.86 -7.95
N ASN A 162 -2.26 -14.45 -6.72
CA ASN A 162 -1.12 -14.93 -5.94
C ASN A 162 -1.36 -14.60 -4.45
N GLY A 163 -0.40 -14.93 -3.59
CA GLY A 163 -0.39 -14.60 -2.17
C GLY A 163 -0.01 -15.80 -1.32
N LYS A 164 0.54 -15.55 -0.13
CA LYS A 164 0.90 -16.57 0.85
C LYS A 164 0.81 -15.97 2.25
N TRP A 165 0.47 -16.81 3.22
CA TRP A 165 0.57 -16.46 4.63
C TRP A 165 2.03 -16.52 5.08
N GLN A 166 2.42 -15.57 5.92
CA GLN A 166 3.77 -15.47 6.49
C GLN A 166 3.66 -15.18 7.98
N SER A 167 4.42 -15.89 8.83
CA SER A 167 4.66 -15.43 10.21
C SER A 167 5.45 -14.13 10.20
N ILE A 168 5.31 -13.33 11.25
CA ILE A 168 6.19 -12.18 11.49
C ILE A 168 7.52 -12.68 12.07
N SER A 169 8.63 -12.28 11.44
CA SER A 169 10.00 -12.56 11.89
C SER A 169 10.94 -11.39 11.61
N GLN A 170 12.14 -11.43 12.19
CA GLN A 170 13.16 -10.40 11.95
C GLN A 170 13.56 -10.31 10.47
N GLU A 171 13.45 -11.42 9.73
CA GLU A 171 13.81 -11.47 8.31
C GLU A 171 12.83 -10.73 7.40
N ASN A 172 11.55 -10.67 7.79
CA ASN A 172 10.51 -10.07 6.95
C ASN A 172 9.90 -8.78 7.50
N ILE A 173 10.13 -8.44 8.78
CA ILE A 173 9.46 -7.32 9.44
C ILE A 173 9.56 -6.02 8.66
N LEU A 174 10.71 -5.75 8.01
CA LEU A 174 10.96 -4.52 7.25
C LEU A 174 9.98 -4.31 6.09
N SER A 175 9.44 -5.39 5.49
CA SER A 175 8.44 -5.30 4.42
C SER A 175 7.00 -5.22 4.93
N ILE A 176 6.75 -5.52 6.20
CA ILE A 176 5.42 -5.51 6.79
C ILE A 176 4.95 -4.07 7.05
N PRO A 177 3.70 -3.72 6.70
CA PRO A 177 3.12 -2.42 7.04
C PRO A 177 3.08 -2.17 8.55
N ALA A 178 3.55 -0.99 8.96
CA ALA A 178 3.77 -0.66 10.36
C ALA A 178 2.48 -0.67 11.19
N ILE A 179 1.39 -0.10 10.65
CA ILE A 179 0.08 -0.13 11.34
C ILE A 179 -0.40 -1.57 11.53
N SER A 180 -0.32 -2.40 10.48
CA SER A 180 -0.70 -3.81 10.53
C SER A 180 0.08 -4.58 11.60
N PHE A 181 1.41 -4.40 11.64
CA PHE A 181 2.26 -5.06 12.62
C PHE A 181 1.94 -4.60 14.05
N PHE A 182 1.94 -3.30 14.32
CA PHE A 182 1.74 -2.79 15.67
C PHE A 182 0.35 -3.11 16.21
N PHE A 183 -0.68 -3.06 15.37
CA PHE A 183 -2.04 -3.43 15.76
C PHE A 183 -2.12 -4.93 16.10
N ALA A 184 -1.64 -5.79 15.20
CA ALA A 184 -1.66 -7.24 15.41
C ALA A 184 -0.85 -7.66 16.63
N ARG A 185 0.32 -7.03 16.85
CA ARG A 185 1.16 -7.27 18.01
C ARG A 185 0.46 -6.87 19.30
N SER A 186 -0.19 -5.70 19.33
CA SER A 186 -0.91 -5.23 20.51
C SER A 186 -2.08 -6.17 20.86
N LEU A 187 -2.84 -6.62 19.85
CA LEU A 187 -3.89 -7.63 20.04
C LEU A 187 -3.33 -8.94 20.58
N HIS A 188 -2.27 -9.47 19.96
CA HIS A 188 -1.67 -10.74 20.35
C HIS A 188 -1.12 -10.69 21.78
N LEU A 189 -0.35 -9.65 22.13
CA LEU A 189 0.23 -9.52 23.46
C LEU A 189 -0.80 -9.29 24.57
N HIS A 190 -1.92 -8.63 24.27
CA HIS A 190 -2.95 -8.33 25.26
C HIS A 190 -3.93 -9.49 25.47
N HIS A 191 -4.28 -10.22 24.41
CA HIS A 191 -5.26 -11.31 24.49
C HIS A 191 -4.66 -12.72 24.49
N ASP A 192 -3.36 -12.86 24.20
CA ASP A 192 -2.65 -14.14 24.07
C ASP A 192 -3.31 -15.11 23.07
N ILE A 193 -3.67 -14.59 21.89
CA ILE A 193 -4.32 -15.34 20.81
C ILE A 193 -3.56 -15.19 19.48
N PRO A 194 -3.65 -16.18 18.56
CA PRO A 194 -3.20 -15.97 17.18
C PRO A 194 -3.94 -14.82 16.49
N VAL A 195 -3.23 -14.07 15.65
CA VAL A 195 -3.79 -12.94 14.90
C VAL A 195 -3.45 -13.08 13.42
N GLY A 196 -4.47 -13.02 12.56
CA GLY A 196 -4.32 -12.96 11.11
C GLY A 196 -4.57 -11.56 10.57
N ILE A 197 -3.68 -11.06 9.71
CA ILE A 197 -3.88 -9.82 8.95
C ILE A 197 -3.96 -10.15 7.47
N VAL A 198 -5.09 -9.81 6.85
CA VAL A 198 -5.22 -9.80 5.38
C VAL A 198 -5.17 -8.34 4.93
N ASN A 199 -4.13 -7.97 4.19
CA ASN A 199 -3.92 -6.60 3.76
C ASN A 199 -4.26 -6.40 2.28
N ALA A 200 -5.28 -5.58 2.03
CA ALA A 200 -5.76 -5.15 0.73
C ALA A 200 -5.68 -3.62 0.59
N ALA A 201 -4.55 -2.99 0.89
CA ALA A 201 -4.32 -1.56 0.68
C ALA A 201 -3.61 -1.27 -0.67
N LEU A 202 -3.87 -0.08 -1.24
CA LEU A 202 -3.17 0.41 -2.44
C LEU A 202 -2.97 1.93 -2.42
N GLY A 203 -1.72 2.37 -2.52
CA GLY A 203 -1.31 3.76 -2.51
C GLY A 203 -1.97 4.63 -3.57
N GLY A 204 -2.44 5.80 -3.15
CA GLY A 204 -3.12 6.78 -3.98
C GLY A 204 -4.53 6.38 -4.45
N SER A 205 -5.06 5.22 -4.03
CA SER A 205 -6.42 4.83 -4.41
C SER A 205 -7.49 5.67 -3.71
N PRO A 206 -8.47 6.20 -4.45
CA PRO A 206 -9.62 6.90 -3.88
C PRO A 206 -10.73 5.90 -3.49
N ALA A 207 -11.67 6.31 -2.63
CA ALA A 207 -12.69 5.42 -2.06
C ALA A 207 -13.55 4.72 -3.12
N GLU A 208 -13.88 5.39 -4.23
CA GLU A 208 -14.71 4.84 -5.31
C GLU A 208 -14.10 3.61 -6.00
N ALA A 209 -12.78 3.44 -5.93
CA ALA A 209 -12.09 2.26 -6.47
C ALA A 209 -12.42 0.96 -5.69
N TRP A 210 -12.88 1.11 -4.45
CA TRP A 210 -13.09 0.05 -3.46
C TRP A 210 -14.57 -0.31 -3.24
N ILE A 211 -15.48 0.26 -4.03
CA ILE A 211 -16.93 0.01 -3.95
C ILE A 211 -17.34 -0.91 -5.09
N SER A 212 -18.28 -1.83 -4.84
CA SER A 212 -18.84 -2.70 -5.87
C SER A 212 -19.55 -1.93 -6.99
N GLU A 213 -19.69 -2.57 -8.16
CA GLU A 213 -20.45 -1.99 -9.27
C GLU A 213 -21.93 -1.75 -8.90
N GLU A 214 -22.52 -2.60 -8.06
CA GLU A 214 -23.90 -2.45 -7.61
C GLU A 214 -24.08 -1.20 -6.76
N SER A 215 -23.15 -0.96 -5.83
CA SER A 215 -23.20 0.19 -4.93
C SER A 215 -22.76 1.50 -5.59
N ILE A 216 -21.79 1.47 -6.51
CA ILE A 216 -21.30 2.68 -7.18
C ILE A 216 -22.35 3.33 -8.10
N LYS A 217 -23.40 2.59 -8.50
CA LYS A 217 -24.52 3.12 -9.31
C LYS A 217 -25.25 4.29 -8.63
N LYS A 218 -25.15 4.40 -7.29
CA LYS A 218 -25.64 5.56 -6.53
C LYS A 218 -24.93 6.87 -6.91
N PHE A 219 -23.76 6.79 -7.53
CA PHE A 219 -22.94 7.91 -7.96
C PHE A 219 -22.78 7.91 -9.49
N PRO A 220 -23.69 8.57 -10.24
CA PRO A 220 -23.72 8.50 -11.71
C PRO A 220 -22.40 8.88 -12.39
N THR A 221 -21.66 9.85 -11.83
CA THR A 221 -20.35 10.27 -12.35
C THR A 221 -19.32 9.13 -12.30
N TYR A 222 -19.18 8.47 -11.16
CA TYR A 222 -18.26 7.33 -11.00
C TYR A 222 -18.70 6.12 -11.80
N HIS A 223 -20.01 5.84 -11.85
CA HIS A 223 -20.54 4.75 -12.66
C HIS A 223 -20.31 4.99 -14.16
N HIS A 224 -20.49 6.21 -14.66
CA HIS A 224 -20.17 6.55 -16.05
C HIS A 224 -18.67 6.43 -16.35
N GLU A 225 -17.81 6.84 -15.41
CA GLU A 225 -16.37 6.64 -15.54
C GLU A 225 -16.00 5.16 -15.61
N LEU A 226 -16.56 4.31 -14.75
CA LEU A 226 -16.39 2.85 -14.80
C LEU A 226 -16.69 2.28 -16.19
N GLN A 227 -17.80 2.68 -16.82
CA GLN A 227 -18.19 2.14 -18.13
C GLN A 227 -17.12 2.40 -19.21
N ARG A 228 -16.38 3.51 -19.13
CA ARG A 228 -15.27 3.78 -20.05
C ARG A 228 -14.13 2.79 -19.84
N PHE A 229 -13.79 2.50 -18.58
CA PHE A 229 -12.68 1.61 -18.22
C PHE A 229 -13.01 0.11 -18.32
N LYS A 230 -14.24 -0.26 -18.72
CA LYS A 230 -14.54 -1.63 -19.18
C LYS A 230 -13.98 -1.94 -20.56
N ASN A 231 -13.55 -0.92 -21.32
CA ASN A 231 -12.92 -1.10 -22.62
C ASN A 231 -11.39 -1.32 -22.47
N ASP A 232 -10.93 -2.56 -22.65
CA ASP A 232 -9.52 -2.92 -22.58
C ASP A 232 -8.65 -2.21 -23.62
N ASP A 233 -9.20 -1.88 -24.80
CA ASP A 233 -8.45 -1.17 -25.84
C ASP A 233 -8.21 0.29 -25.45
N LEU A 234 -9.18 0.93 -24.80
CA LEU A 234 -9.00 2.28 -24.23
C LEU A 234 -7.91 2.27 -23.15
N ILE A 235 -7.89 1.24 -22.28
CA ILE A 235 -6.85 1.11 -21.25
C ILE A 235 -5.46 1.03 -21.90
N LYS A 236 -5.28 0.13 -22.87
CA LYS A 236 -4.00 -0.04 -23.58
C LYS A 236 -3.57 1.23 -24.31
N GLU A 237 -4.52 1.94 -24.92
CA GLU A 237 -4.25 3.21 -25.58
C GLU A 237 -3.73 4.25 -24.58
N ILE A 238 -4.42 4.43 -23.45
CA ILE A 238 -4.02 5.38 -22.40
C ILE A 238 -2.63 5.03 -21.84
N GLU A 239 -2.41 3.76 -21.49
CA GLU A 239 -1.12 3.30 -20.95
C GLU A 239 0.03 3.52 -21.94
N SER A 240 -0.19 3.21 -23.21
CA SER A 240 0.80 3.42 -24.28
C SER A 240 1.10 4.92 -24.46
N GLN A 241 0.07 5.76 -24.53
CA GLN A 241 0.23 7.20 -24.70
C GLN A 241 0.96 7.83 -23.50
N ASP A 242 0.61 7.46 -22.27
CA ASP A 242 1.23 8.01 -21.07
C ASP A 242 2.68 7.52 -20.91
N ALA A 243 2.96 6.26 -21.24
CA ALA A 243 4.33 5.75 -21.30
C ALA A 243 5.18 6.49 -22.35
N GLN A 244 4.61 6.79 -23.52
CA GLN A 244 5.29 7.54 -24.58
C GLN A 244 5.57 8.99 -24.17
N LYS A 245 4.57 9.70 -23.61
CA LYS A 245 4.73 11.07 -23.11
C LYS A 245 5.83 11.13 -22.04
N SER A 246 5.80 10.22 -21.08
CA SER A 246 6.80 10.16 -20.01
C SER A 246 8.20 9.87 -20.56
N SER A 247 8.34 8.83 -21.39
CA SER A 247 9.63 8.44 -21.98
C SER A 247 10.22 9.55 -22.85
N HIS A 248 9.37 10.23 -23.64
CA HIS A 248 9.79 11.36 -24.44
C HIS A 248 10.30 12.52 -23.57
N TRP A 249 9.54 12.89 -22.53
CA TRP A 249 9.91 13.99 -21.63
C TRP A 249 11.24 13.72 -20.92
N TYR A 250 11.43 12.52 -20.33
CA TYR A 250 12.68 12.17 -19.65
C TYR A 250 13.87 12.06 -20.61
N SER A 251 13.65 11.57 -21.83
CA SER A 251 14.71 11.51 -22.85
C SER A 251 15.17 12.92 -23.26
N GLN A 252 14.23 13.85 -23.45
CA GLN A 252 14.55 15.25 -23.73
C GLN A 252 15.23 15.94 -22.54
N LEU A 253 14.76 15.69 -21.32
CA LEU A 253 15.38 16.21 -20.11
C LEU A 253 16.84 15.77 -20.03
N PHE A 254 17.13 14.48 -20.22
CA PHE A 254 18.49 13.95 -20.17
C PHE A 254 19.41 14.59 -21.22
N GLN A 255 18.93 14.78 -22.45
CA GLN A 255 19.68 15.44 -23.52
C GLN A 255 19.97 16.91 -23.24
N LYS A 256 19.06 17.61 -22.55
CA LYS A 256 19.20 19.03 -22.23
C LYS A 256 20.00 19.30 -20.96
N ASP A 257 20.07 18.32 -20.06
CA ASP A 257 20.68 18.47 -18.74
C ASP A 257 22.19 18.71 -18.83
N GLN A 258 22.57 19.99 -18.78
CA GLN A 258 23.94 20.44 -18.88
C GLN A 258 24.84 19.82 -17.81
N GLY A 259 24.32 19.46 -16.63
CA GLY A 259 25.15 18.82 -15.61
C GLY A 259 25.64 17.42 -15.98
N TYR A 260 24.96 16.74 -16.90
CA TYR A 260 25.46 15.52 -17.54
C TYR A 260 26.18 15.77 -18.85
N GLN A 261 25.75 16.77 -19.64
CA GLN A 261 26.35 17.03 -20.96
C GLN A 261 27.68 17.78 -20.89
N ASP A 262 27.96 18.48 -19.79
CA ASP A 262 29.24 19.15 -19.56
C ASP A 262 30.38 18.11 -19.55
N PRO A 263 31.48 18.30 -20.30
CA PRO A 263 32.61 17.37 -20.33
C PRO A 263 33.23 17.09 -18.96
N LYS A 264 33.13 18.04 -18.01
CA LYS A 264 33.60 17.83 -16.63
C LYS A 264 32.57 17.10 -15.76
N ALA A 265 31.31 17.10 -16.17
CA ALA A 265 30.13 16.63 -15.46
C ALA A 265 30.00 17.13 -14.01
N TRP A 266 28.85 17.69 -13.65
CA TRP A 266 28.73 18.45 -12.40
C TRP A 266 28.71 17.58 -11.13
N TYR A 267 28.62 16.25 -11.26
CA TYR A 267 28.73 15.32 -10.13
C TYR A 267 30.16 15.06 -9.67
N THR A 268 31.19 15.42 -10.45
CA THR A 268 32.59 15.09 -10.17
C THR A 268 33.15 15.81 -8.93
N SER A 269 34.20 15.26 -8.32
CA SER A 269 34.74 15.75 -7.03
C SER A 269 35.39 17.13 -7.10
N GLU A 270 35.91 17.54 -8.26
CA GLU A 270 36.66 18.78 -8.44
C GLU A 270 35.96 19.63 -9.51
N LEU A 271 35.19 20.61 -9.06
CA LEU A 271 34.48 21.55 -9.92
C LEU A 271 34.59 22.95 -9.29
N GLU A 272 35.02 23.91 -10.10
CA GLU A 272 34.96 25.32 -9.75
C GLU A 272 33.50 25.79 -9.70
N LEU A 273 33.18 26.67 -8.76
CA LEU A 273 31.82 27.13 -8.49
C LEU A 273 31.57 28.59 -8.88
N ASP A 274 32.51 29.20 -9.61
CA ASP A 274 32.46 30.63 -9.97
C ASP A 274 31.20 31.04 -10.75
N ASP A 275 30.54 30.10 -11.43
CA ASP A 275 29.31 30.31 -12.21
C ASP A 275 28.09 29.58 -11.63
N TRP A 276 28.15 29.22 -10.34
CA TRP A 276 27.03 28.67 -9.58
C TRP A 276 26.46 29.75 -8.67
N GLU A 277 25.13 29.80 -8.60
CA GLU A 277 24.39 30.69 -7.72
C GLU A 277 24.29 30.08 -6.32
N GLU A 278 23.96 30.89 -5.32
CA GLU A 278 23.85 30.43 -3.93
C GLU A 278 22.39 30.36 -3.45
N ILE A 279 22.09 29.38 -2.60
CA ILE A 279 20.78 29.22 -1.97
C ILE A 279 20.92 28.61 -0.57
N GLU A 280 20.15 29.11 0.38
CA GLU A 280 20.04 28.54 1.72
C GLU A 280 19.10 27.32 1.68
N ASN A 281 19.59 26.15 2.09
CA ASN A 281 18.79 24.93 2.17
C ASN A 281 18.75 24.38 3.61
N PRO A 282 17.63 23.78 4.04
CA PRO A 282 16.46 23.44 3.22
C PRO A 282 15.53 24.62 2.93
N THR A 283 15.16 24.79 1.66
CA THR A 283 14.09 25.72 1.26
C THR A 283 13.25 25.15 0.12
N LEU A 284 11.98 25.51 0.13
CA LEU A 284 11.13 25.43 -1.06
C LEU A 284 11.54 26.51 -2.05
N TRP A 285 11.35 26.27 -3.34
CA TRP A 285 11.73 27.21 -4.40
C TRP A 285 10.78 28.40 -4.53
N LYS A 286 9.57 28.30 -3.99
CA LYS A 286 8.62 29.42 -3.96
C LYS A 286 9.22 30.62 -3.21
N GLY A 287 9.19 31.80 -3.82
CA GLY A 287 9.81 33.01 -3.29
C GLY A 287 11.33 33.11 -3.53
N THR A 288 11.92 32.18 -4.30
CA THR A 288 13.35 32.19 -4.66
C THR A 288 13.53 32.40 -6.17
N ALA A 289 14.77 32.54 -6.63
CA ALA A 289 15.09 32.60 -8.07
C ALA A 289 14.74 31.31 -8.85
N LEU A 290 14.47 30.20 -8.14
CA LEU A 290 14.05 28.92 -8.74
C LEU A 290 12.52 28.76 -8.82
N GLU A 291 11.75 29.76 -8.40
CA GLU A 291 10.28 29.69 -8.40
C GLU A 291 9.73 29.36 -9.80
N GLY A 292 8.85 28.35 -9.86
CA GLY A 292 8.21 27.92 -11.10
C GLY A 292 9.11 27.15 -12.07
N LEU A 293 10.39 26.90 -11.72
CA LEU A 293 11.28 26.11 -12.56
C LEU A 293 10.84 24.65 -12.61
N VAL A 294 10.59 24.15 -13.82
CA VAL A 294 10.41 22.73 -14.12
C VAL A 294 11.63 22.26 -14.93
N GLY A 295 12.17 21.09 -14.60
CA GLY A 295 13.40 20.56 -15.19
C GLY A 295 14.37 20.04 -14.14
N VAL A 296 15.65 20.39 -14.26
CA VAL A 296 16.71 19.91 -13.37
C VAL A 296 17.51 21.06 -12.79
N VAL A 297 17.76 20.98 -11.48
CA VAL A 297 18.70 21.83 -10.76
C VAL A 297 19.70 20.93 -10.05
N TRP A 298 20.98 21.25 -10.20
CA TRP A 298 22.07 20.61 -9.49
C TRP A 298 22.42 21.46 -8.29
N PHE A 299 22.58 20.82 -7.13
CA PHE A 299 22.99 21.44 -5.88
C PHE A 299 24.30 20.83 -5.44
N ARG A 300 25.21 21.66 -4.93
CA ARG A 300 26.53 21.25 -4.44
C ARG A 300 26.84 21.89 -3.11
N LYS A 301 27.32 21.07 -2.16
CA LYS A 301 27.85 21.53 -0.88
C LYS A 301 29.17 20.82 -0.60
N ASN A 302 30.15 21.59 -0.16
CA ASN A 302 31.40 21.04 0.34
C ASN A 302 31.34 20.93 1.86
N VAL A 303 31.71 19.78 2.40
CA VAL A 303 31.81 19.55 3.85
C VAL A 303 33.23 19.15 4.23
N LYS A 304 33.72 19.66 5.36
CA LYS A 304 35.04 19.30 5.88
C LYS A 304 34.88 18.28 7.00
N LEU A 305 35.47 17.10 6.81
CA LEU A 305 35.42 16.01 7.78
C LEU A 305 36.75 15.88 8.54
N PRO A 306 36.73 15.60 9.86
CA PRO A 306 37.93 15.27 10.61
C PRO A 306 38.57 13.95 10.15
N GLU A 307 39.84 13.76 10.51
CA GLU A 307 40.60 12.54 10.20
C GLU A 307 39.93 11.27 10.75
N SER A 308 39.23 11.38 11.88
CA SER A 308 38.50 10.29 12.53
C SER A 308 37.39 9.64 11.69
N PHE A 309 36.95 10.30 10.61
CA PHE A 309 35.93 9.79 9.68
C PHE A 309 36.51 9.29 8.36
N ASN A 310 37.82 9.36 8.17
CA ASN A 310 38.45 8.99 6.91
C ASN A 310 38.10 7.54 6.52
N GLY A 311 37.50 7.35 5.35
CA GLY A 311 37.14 6.04 4.81
C GLY A 311 35.97 5.35 5.51
N LYS A 312 35.45 5.85 6.63
CA LYS A 312 34.38 5.17 7.37
C LYS A 312 33.07 5.15 6.57
N PRO A 313 32.28 4.06 6.67
CA PRO A 313 30.91 4.07 6.17
C PRO A 313 30.06 5.05 6.97
N ALA A 314 28.99 5.53 6.33
CA ALA A 314 28.06 6.49 6.93
C ALA A 314 26.67 6.32 6.31
N ALA A 315 25.70 7.10 6.79
CA ALA A 315 24.44 7.34 6.10
C ALA A 315 24.32 8.83 5.74
N ILE A 316 23.59 9.14 4.68
CA ILE A 316 23.17 10.50 4.37
C ILE A 316 21.65 10.61 4.42
N ASN A 317 21.19 11.58 5.19
CA ASN A 317 19.80 11.99 5.30
C ASN A 317 19.65 13.34 4.58
N LEU A 318 18.73 13.42 3.61
CA LEU A 318 18.42 14.65 2.89
C LEU A 318 16.92 14.99 3.02
N GLY A 319 16.38 14.78 4.22
CA GLY A 319 14.99 15.03 4.53
C GLY A 319 14.04 14.45 3.49
N THR A 320 13.18 15.31 2.95
CA THR A 320 12.30 15.02 1.83
C THR A 320 12.56 16.06 0.74
N LEU A 321 12.64 15.62 -0.52
CA LEU A 321 12.91 16.49 -1.67
C LEU A 321 11.77 16.39 -2.67
N ILE A 322 11.33 17.53 -3.21
CA ILE A 322 10.34 17.57 -4.30
C ILE A 322 11.07 17.85 -5.63
N ASP A 323 10.99 16.99 -6.66
CA ASP A 323 10.24 15.74 -6.75
C ASP A 323 11.15 14.49 -6.68
N ALA A 324 12.15 14.38 -7.57
CA ALA A 324 13.03 13.20 -7.66
C ALA A 324 14.50 13.58 -7.59
N ASP A 325 15.34 12.80 -6.92
CA ASP A 325 16.75 13.12 -6.73
C ASP A 325 17.71 12.01 -7.17
N SER A 326 18.94 12.40 -7.49
CA SER A 326 20.12 11.54 -7.54
C SER A 326 21.24 12.17 -6.71
N VAL A 327 21.86 11.40 -5.83
CA VAL A 327 22.90 11.88 -4.91
C VAL A 327 24.25 11.31 -5.29
N PHE A 328 25.25 12.20 -5.32
CA PHE A 328 26.65 11.86 -5.55
C PHE A 328 27.52 12.41 -4.43
N ILE A 329 28.51 11.62 -4.02
CA ILE A 329 29.52 12.05 -3.03
C ILE A 329 30.89 11.77 -3.62
N ASN A 330 31.73 12.81 -3.69
CA ASN A 330 33.06 12.75 -4.30
C ASN A 330 33.07 12.08 -5.69
N GLY A 331 32.07 12.39 -6.54
CA GLY A 331 31.94 11.78 -7.87
C GLY A 331 31.25 10.41 -7.92
N LYS A 332 31.02 9.75 -6.78
CA LYS A 332 30.39 8.42 -6.73
C LYS A 332 28.88 8.54 -6.52
N PHE A 333 28.08 7.80 -7.28
CA PHE A 333 26.64 7.71 -7.08
C PHE A 333 26.32 6.94 -5.79
N ILE A 334 25.43 7.50 -4.97
CA ILE A 334 25.09 6.97 -3.64
C ILE A 334 23.65 6.43 -3.60
N GLY A 335 22.73 7.13 -4.25
CA GLY A 335 21.32 6.73 -4.22
C GLY A 335 20.43 7.69 -4.98
N SER A 336 19.17 7.29 -5.13
CA SER A 336 18.13 8.06 -5.81
C SER A 336 16.76 7.68 -5.29
N THR A 337 15.85 8.65 -5.30
CA THR A 337 14.42 8.43 -5.06
C THR A 337 13.62 9.14 -6.14
N GLY A 338 12.65 8.43 -6.72
CA GLY A 338 11.98 8.86 -7.95
C GLY A 338 10.76 9.78 -7.79
N TYR A 339 10.36 10.15 -6.57
CA TYR A 339 9.18 10.98 -6.32
C TYR A 339 9.20 11.60 -4.91
N GLN A 340 8.38 12.61 -4.68
CA GLN A 340 8.54 13.50 -3.53
C GLN A 340 8.38 12.86 -2.15
N TYR A 341 7.55 11.83 -1.97
CA TYR A 341 7.08 11.48 -0.62
C TYR A 341 8.08 10.74 0.29
N PRO A 342 8.95 9.81 -0.17
CA PRO A 342 9.83 9.08 0.73
C PRO A 342 10.92 9.97 1.36
N PRO A 343 11.30 9.76 2.62
CA PRO A 343 12.52 10.33 3.15
C PRO A 343 13.76 9.87 2.36
N ARG A 344 14.70 10.78 2.10
CA ARG A 344 15.95 10.50 1.39
C ARG A 344 16.99 9.99 2.38
N ARG A 345 17.14 8.67 2.44
CA ARG A 345 18.09 7.98 3.32
C ARG A 345 18.91 7.01 2.50
N TYR A 346 20.21 7.28 2.37
CA TYR A 346 21.11 6.45 1.58
C TYR A 346 22.33 6.03 2.40
N ILE A 347 22.76 4.78 2.20
CA ILE A 347 24.00 4.27 2.78
C ILE A 347 25.16 4.82 1.96
N ILE A 348 26.15 5.39 2.63
CA ILE A 348 27.43 5.77 2.05
C ILE A 348 28.41 4.62 2.29
N PRO A 349 28.86 3.92 1.23
CA PRO A 349 29.84 2.85 1.37
C PRO A 349 31.17 3.30 1.97
N GLU A 350 31.88 2.36 2.58
CA GLU A 350 33.26 2.53 3.03
C GLU A 350 34.16 3.04 1.88
N GLY A 351 35.10 3.93 2.19
CA GLY A 351 36.05 4.49 1.23
C GLY A 351 35.45 5.53 0.26
N VAL A 352 34.21 5.97 0.46
CA VAL A 352 33.63 7.10 -0.30
C VAL A 352 34.03 8.44 0.31
N LEU A 353 33.90 8.57 1.63
CA LEU A 353 34.27 9.78 2.36
C LEU A 353 35.75 9.78 2.72
N LYS A 354 36.37 10.96 2.67
CA LYS A 354 37.77 11.19 3.02
C LYS A 354 37.89 12.23 4.12
N SER A 355 39.01 12.24 4.83
CA SER A 355 39.37 13.38 5.69
C SER A 355 39.50 14.67 4.87
N GLY A 356 39.24 15.81 5.50
CA GLY A 356 39.22 17.09 4.81
C GLY A 356 37.97 17.27 3.96
N GLN A 357 38.13 17.88 2.79
CA GLN A 357 37.01 18.33 1.96
C GLN A 357 36.35 17.19 1.19
N ASN A 358 35.01 17.12 1.26
CA ASN A 358 34.17 16.20 0.51
C ASN A 358 33.08 16.98 -0.23
N SER A 359 32.77 16.60 -1.46
CA SER A 359 31.70 17.21 -2.24
C SER A 359 30.44 16.37 -2.16
N ILE A 360 29.34 16.99 -1.75
CA ILE A 360 27.99 16.42 -1.79
C ILE A 360 27.25 17.09 -2.94
N VAL A 361 26.73 16.30 -3.86
CA VAL A 361 25.98 16.78 -5.03
C VAL A 361 24.61 16.12 -5.07
N VAL A 362 23.58 16.94 -5.21
CA VAL A 362 22.19 16.51 -5.36
C VAL A 362 21.68 17.02 -6.69
N ARG A 363 21.33 16.10 -7.60
CA ARG A 363 20.61 16.43 -8.82
C ARG A 363 19.12 16.28 -8.53
N LEU A 364 18.38 17.39 -8.53
CA LEU A 364 16.94 17.41 -8.25
C LEU A 364 16.16 17.65 -9.55
N ILE A 365 15.22 16.76 -9.85
CA ILE A 365 14.25 16.88 -10.94
C ILE A 365 12.95 17.42 -10.37
N ASN A 366 12.46 18.52 -10.94
CA ASN A 366 11.08 18.95 -10.78
C ASN A 366 10.29 18.59 -12.03
N ASN A 367 9.32 17.69 -11.90
CA ASN A 367 8.46 17.25 -13.00
C ASN A 367 7.33 18.24 -13.27
N SER A 368 6.83 18.95 -12.25
CA SER A 368 5.73 19.92 -12.34
C SER A 368 5.50 20.60 -10.99
N GLY A 369 4.97 21.82 -11.00
CA GLY A 369 4.55 22.50 -9.77
C GLY A 369 5.73 23.00 -8.93
N GLU A 370 5.54 23.06 -7.62
CA GLU A 370 6.57 23.50 -6.66
C GLU A 370 7.63 22.41 -6.45
N ALA A 371 8.85 22.82 -6.10
CA ALA A 371 9.97 21.92 -5.81
C ALA A 371 10.88 22.48 -4.72
N GLY A 372 11.81 21.66 -4.23
CA GLY A 372 12.83 22.08 -3.28
C GLY A 372 13.09 21.09 -2.15
N PHE A 373 13.80 21.58 -1.14
CA PHE A 373 14.19 20.86 0.06
C PHE A 373 13.16 21.18 1.14
N ILE A 374 12.39 20.18 1.58
CA ILE A 374 11.34 20.36 2.59
C ILE A 374 11.95 20.80 3.94
N PRO A 375 11.60 21.99 4.49
CA PRO A 375 12.07 22.42 5.80
C PRO A 375 11.63 21.48 6.94
N ASP A 376 12.23 21.61 8.11
CA ASP A 376 11.93 20.81 9.32
C ASP A 376 12.15 19.29 9.16
N LYS A 377 13.05 18.89 8.26
CA LYS A 377 13.50 17.51 8.07
C LYS A 377 15.01 17.42 8.29
N PRO A 378 15.56 16.24 8.65
CA PRO A 378 17.00 16.13 8.90
C PRO A 378 17.81 16.14 7.60
N TYR A 379 18.76 17.08 7.52
CA TYR A 379 19.78 17.18 6.45
C TYR A 379 21.16 16.97 7.06
N GLU A 380 21.68 15.76 6.98
CA GLU A 380 22.90 15.37 7.73
C GLU A 380 23.63 14.15 7.13
N ILE A 381 24.92 14.04 7.44
CA ILE A 381 25.70 12.80 7.33
C ILE A 381 25.81 12.20 8.73
N VAL A 382 25.49 10.93 8.88
CA VAL A 382 25.46 10.20 10.14
C VAL A 382 26.58 9.16 10.18
N PHE A 383 27.46 9.27 11.16
CA PHE A 383 28.52 8.32 11.50
C PHE A 383 28.25 7.76 12.89
N GLU A 384 27.66 6.57 12.99
CA GLU A 384 27.23 6.01 14.27
C GLU A 384 26.37 7.04 15.05
N GLU A 385 26.86 7.58 16.17
CA GLU A 385 26.18 8.60 16.98
C GLU A 385 26.50 10.05 16.57
N GLN A 386 27.50 10.27 15.71
CA GLN A 386 27.96 11.59 15.31
C GLN A 386 27.26 12.06 14.03
N LYS A 387 26.86 13.33 14.00
CA LYS A 387 26.09 13.93 12.91
C LYS A 387 26.77 15.19 12.38
N ILE A 388 26.87 15.30 11.07
CA ILE A 388 27.37 16.49 10.37
C ILE A 388 26.22 17.12 9.61
N SER A 389 25.83 18.34 9.99
CA SER A 389 24.75 19.07 9.32
C SER A 389 25.10 19.39 7.87
N LEU A 390 24.09 19.28 7.01
CA LEU A 390 24.11 19.68 5.61
C LEU A 390 23.27 20.95 5.37
N GLU A 391 22.68 21.53 6.40
CA GLU A 391 21.91 22.76 6.32
C GLU A 391 22.79 23.98 6.02
N GLY A 392 22.14 25.10 5.67
CA GLY A 392 22.77 26.37 5.33
C GLY A 392 23.05 26.50 3.84
N LEU A 393 24.10 27.24 3.49
CA LEU A 393 24.42 27.59 2.12
C LEU A 393 24.79 26.38 1.24
N TRP A 394 24.15 26.30 0.07
CA TRP A 394 24.48 25.42 -1.05
C TRP A 394 24.71 26.26 -2.31
N HIS A 395 25.53 25.75 -3.20
CA HIS A 395 25.64 26.30 -4.55
C HIS A 395 24.67 25.52 -5.45
N TYR A 396 24.02 26.19 -6.39
CA TYR A 396 23.16 25.55 -7.37
C TYR A 396 23.40 26.03 -8.79
N LYS A 397 23.04 25.19 -9.76
CA LYS A 397 23.04 25.54 -11.18
C LYS A 397 21.93 24.81 -11.91
N VAL A 398 21.24 25.53 -12.79
CA VAL A 398 20.17 24.96 -13.61
C VAL A 398 20.78 24.05 -14.67
N GLY A 399 20.43 22.77 -14.64
CA GLY A 399 20.87 21.78 -15.62
C GLY A 399 20.00 21.81 -16.88
N ALA A 400 18.67 21.89 -16.71
CA ALA A 400 17.73 22.00 -17.82
C ALA A 400 16.43 22.68 -17.39
N GLN A 401 15.81 23.42 -18.31
CA GLN A 401 14.43 23.86 -18.19
C GLN A 401 13.54 23.05 -19.15
N MET A 402 12.40 22.58 -18.64
CA MET A 402 11.43 21.75 -19.35
C MET A 402 10.01 22.30 -19.17
N PRO A 403 9.09 22.02 -20.11
CA PRO A 403 7.67 22.16 -19.80
C PRO A 403 7.27 21.16 -18.70
N PRO A 404 6.16 21.40 -17.97
CA PRO A 404 5.57 20.41 -17.07
C PRO A 404 5.43 19.03 -17.72
N LEU A 405 5.79 17.98 -16.99
CA LEU A 405 5.53 16.61 -17.38
C LEU A 405 4.01 16.45 -17.58
N PRO A 406 3.56 15.94 -18.74
CA PRO A 406 2.13 15.71 -18.95
C PRO A 406 1.55 14.77 -17.89
N ALA A 407 0.37 15.14 -17.37
CA ALA A 407 -0.34 14.33 -16.37
C ALA A 407 -0.63 12.92 -16.91
N GLN A 408 -0.53 11.94 -16.02
CA GLN A 408 -0.81 10.54 -16.30
C GLN A 408 -2.19 10.15 -15.79
N THR A 409 -2.83 9.21 -16.48
CA THR A 409 -4.06 8.59 -16.02
C THR A 409 -3.73 7.37 -15.19
N PHE A 410 -4.03 7.45 -13.89
CA PHE A 410 -3.88 6.30 -13.00
C PHE A 410 -5.05 5.33 -13.16
N ILE A 411 -4.95 4.42 -14.13
CA ILE A 411 -5.98 3.42 -14.45
C ILE A 411 -6.43 2.65 -13.21
N ARG A 412 -5.49 2.18 -12.40
CA ARG A 412 -5.78 1.39 -11.18
C ARG A 412 -6.58 2.12 -10.09
N TRP A 413 -6.76 3.43 -10.18
CA TRP A 413 -7.52 4.24 -9.23
C TRP A 413 -8.97 4.48 -9.69
N LYS A 414 -9.33 3.96 -10.86
CA LYS A 414 -10.68 4.13 -11.41
C LYS A 414 -11.70 3.32 -10.62
N PRO A 415 -12.98 3.75 -10.60
CA PRO A 415 -13.99 3.15 -9.75
C PRO A 415 -14.09 1.63 -9.91
N VAL A 416 -14.44 0.92 -8.83
CA VAL A 416 -14.74 -0.53 -8.76
C VAL A 416 -13.57 -1.49 -9.01
N GLY A 417 -12.55 -1.10 -9.80
CA GLY A 417 -11.50 -2.02 -10.25
C GLY A 417 -10.80 -2.76 -9.11
N LEU A 418 -10.49 -2.06 -8.02
CA LEU A 418 -9.82 -2.64 -6.85
C LEU A 418 -10.77 -3.50 -6.02
N TYR A 419 -12.02 -3.09 -5.84
CA TYR A 419 -13.03 -3.92 -5.19
C TYR A 419 -13.11 -5.30 -5.86
N ASN A 420 -13.27 -5.30 -7.18
CA ASN A 420 -13.44 -6.51 -7.97
C ASN A 420 -12.26 -7.48 -7.85
N ALA A 421 -11.03 -6.95 -7.83
CA ALA A 421 -9.82 -7.76 -7.86
C ALA A 421 -9.21 -8.06 -6.48
N MET A 422 -9.47 -7.23 -5.47
CA MET A 422 -8.80 -7.30 -4.16
C MET A 422 -9.77 -7.59 -3.01
N ILE A 423 -11.04 -7.19 -3.09
CA ILE A 423 -12.02 -7.36 -2.01
C ILE A 423 -12.99 -8.50 -2.29
N ALA A 424 -13.60 -8.52 -3.48
CA ALA A 424 -14.57 -9.56 -3.86
C ALA A 424 -14.03 -11.01 -3.76
N PRO A 425 -12.73 -11.30 -4.03
CA PRO A 425 -12.18 -12.63 -3.80
C PRO A 425 -12.14 -13.08 -2.33
N LEU A 426 -12.22 -12.13 -1.39
CA LEU A 426 -12.17 -12.38 0.05
C LEU A 426 -13.55 -12.66 0.66
N GLN A 427 -14.64 -12.50 -0.11
CA GLN A 427 -16.03 -12.51 0.38
C GLN A 427 -16.46 -13.75 1.18
N ASN A 428 -15.75 -14.88 1.05
CA ASN A 428 -16.05 -16.11 1.79
C ASN A 428 -15.19 -16.29 3.05
N TYR A 429 -14.22 -15.41 3.29
CA TYR A 429 -13.41 -15.42 4.50
C TYR A 429 -14.10 -14.63 5.61
N ALA A 430 -13.98 -15.11 6.85
CA ALA A 430 -14.54 -14.43 8.01
C ALA A 430 -13.51 -13.47 8.62
N PHE A 431 -13.95 -12.28 8.98
CA PHE A 431 -13.14 -11.24 9.60
C PHE A 431 -13.78 -10.77 10.90
N LYS A 432 -12.97 -10.52 11.93
CA LYS A 432 -13.35 -9.90 13.19
C LYS A 432 -13.73 -8.42 13.02
N GLY A 433 -13.10 -7.75 12.07
CA GLY A 433 -13.30 -6.34 11.77
C GLY A 433 -12.39 -5.84 10.65
N VAL A 434 -12.60 -4.58 10.27
CA VAL A 434 -11.85 -3.89 9.21
C VAL A 434 -11.09 -2.71 9.81
N LEU A 435 -9.83 -2.55 9.41
CA LEU A 435 -9.04 -1.34 9.60
C LEU A 435 -8.94 -0.58 8.28
N TRP A 436 -9.27 0.70 8.30
CA TRP A 436 -9.28 1.55 7.10
C TRP A 436 -8.52 2.86 7.31
N TYR A 437 -7.60 3.18 6.40
CA TYR A 437 -6.90 4.47 6.41
C TYR A 437 -6.80 5.01 4.99
N GLN A 438 -7.72 5.92 4.68
CA GLN A 438 -7.83 6.55 3.38
C GLN A 438 -8.56 7.88 3.50
N GLY A 439 -8.26 8.77 2.56
CA GLY A 439 -9.01 9.99 2.30
C GLY A 439 -8.23 10.94 1.40
N GLU A 440 -6.91 10.86 1.41
CA GLU A 440 -6.02 11.85 0.78
C GLU A 440 -6.29 11.99 -0.72
N SER A 441 -6.58 10.89 -1.43
CA SER A 441 -6.92 10.93 -2.85
C SER A 441 -8.33 11.46 -3.17
N ASN A 442 -9.18 11.65 -2.16
CA ASN A 442 -10.48 12.31 -2.28
C ASN A 442 -10.46 13.74 -1.71
N ALA A 443 -9.33 14.20 -1.17
CA ALA A 443 -9.24 15.52 -0.53
C ALA A 443 -9.48 16.68 -1.50
N ASP A 444 -9.30 16.49 -2.81
CA ASP A 444 -9.62 17.54 -3.79
C ASP A 444 -11.13 17.69 -4.07
N ARG A 445 -11.93 16.69 -3.68
CA ARG A 445 -13.40 16.65 -3.85
C ARG A 445 -14.04 16.09 -2.57
N PRO A 446 -13.98 16.80 -1.43
CA PRO A 446 -14.49 16.28 -0.16
C PRO A 446 -16.02 16.21 -0.10
N GLU A 447 -16.74 16.89 -1.00
CA GLU A 447 -18.18 17.08 -0.94
C GLU A 447 -19.00 15.78 -1.07
N ASP A 448 -18.53 14.81 -1.85
CA ASP A 448 -19.20 13.51 -2.04
C ASP A 448 -18.62 12.40 -1.15
N TYR A 449 -17.53 12.68 -0.43
CA TYR A 449 -16.80 11.66 0.33
C TYR A 449 -17.62 11.04 1.46
N ALA A 450 -18.44 11.82 2.15
CA ALA A 450 -19.27 11.32 3.26
C ALA A 450 -20.19 10.18 2.80
N ASP A 451 -20.95 10.42 1.73
CA ASP A 451 -21.88 9.43 1.15
C ASP A 451 -21.12 8.25 0.54
N LEU A 452 -19.99 8.53 -0.12
CA LEU A 452 -19.14 7.52 -0.75
C LEU A 452 -18.56 6.56 0.28
N PHE A 453 -18.01 7.08 1.38
CA PHE A 453 -17.39 6.26 2.42
C PHE A 453 -18.43 5.48 3.24
N GLN A 454 -19.58 6.08 3.54
CA GLN A 454 -20.70 5.33 4.15
C GLN A 454 -21.19 4.21 3.24
N THR A 455 -21.28 4.45 1.93
CA THR A 455 -21.64 3.43 0.94
C THR A 455 -20.61 2.31 0.91
N LEU A 456 -19.30 2.62 0.96
CA LEU A 456 -18.23 1.62 1.02
C LEU A 456 -18.38 0.70 2.24
N ILE A 457 -18.60 1.26 3.42
CA ILE A 457 -18.76 0.48 4.66
C ILE A 457 -19.94 -0.50 4.54
N GLN A 458 -21.09 -0.02 4.06
CA GLN A 458 -22.29 -0.85 3.87
C GLN A 458 -22.06 -1.93 2.81
N ASP A 459 -21.46 -1.57 1.67
CA ASP A 459 -21.14 -2.48 0.58
C ASP A 459 -20.23 -3.63 1.04
N TRP A 460 -19.25 -3.34 1.90
CA TRP A 460 -18.37 -4.36 2.45
C TRP A 460 -19.06 -5.25 3.48
N ARG A 461 -19.94 -4.69 4.32
CA ARG A 461 -20.78 -5.48 5.22
C ARG A 461 -21.65 -6.49 4.47
N GLU A 462 -22.23 -6.07 3.35
CA GLU A 462 -22.97 -6.96 2.45
C GLU A 462 -22.04 -8.00 1.81
N THR A 463 -20.87 -7.58 1.33
CA THR A 463 -19.87 -8.46 0.71
C THR A 463 -19.44 -9.59 1.64
N PHE A 464 -19.17 -9.28 2.90
CA PHE A 464 -18.74 -10.23 3.92
C PHE A 464 -19.91 -10.88 4.68
N LYS A 465 -21.15 -10.53 4.32
CA LYS A 465 -22.38 -11.06 4.94
C LYS A 465 -22.39 -10.88 6.46
N HIS A 466 -21.91 -9.72 6.90
CA HIS A 466 -21.81 -9.35 8.30
C HIS A 466 -22.33 -7.91 8.45
N GLU A 467 -23.64 -7.78 8.71
CA GLU A 467 -24.36 -6.48 8.79
C GLU A 467 -23.73 -5.49 9.77
N GLU A 468 -23.21 -6.01 10.89
CA GLU A 468 -22.59 -5.22 11.96
C GLU A 468 -21.06 -5.33 12.00
N LEU A 469 -20.41 -5.61 10.85
CA LEU A 469 -18.94 -5.78 10.80
C LEU A 469 -18.27 -4.52 11.35
N PRO A 470 -17.43 -4.63 12.41
CA PRO A 470 -16.75 -3.49 12.99
C PRO A 470 -15.84 -2.80 11.96
N PHE A 471 -16.01 -1.49 11.80
CA PHE A 471 -15.21 -0.67 10.89
C PHE A 471 -14.45 0.39 11.70
N LEU A 472 -13.15 0.20 11.85
CA LEU A 472 -12.25 1.11 12.55
C LEU A 472 -11.47 1.88 11.50
N TYR A 473 -11.60 3.20 11.47
CA TYR A 473 -10.92 4.02 10.46
C TYR A 473 -10.15 5.19 11.06
N VAL A 474 -9.11 5.62 10.35
CA VAL A 474 -8.23 6.70 10.78
C VAL A 474 -8.61 7.99 10.07
N GLN A 475 -8.90 9.04 10.85
CA GLN A 475 -9.08 10.40 10.34
C GLN A 475 -7.77 10.90 9.72
N LEU A 476 -7.85 11.68 8.64
CA LEU A 476 -6.63 12.25 8.06
C LEU A 476 -5.82 13.05 9.08
N PRO A 477 -4.48 12.93 9.04
CA PRO A 477 -3.61 13.54 10.02
C PRO A 477 -3.48 15.05 9.78
N ASN A 478 -2.76 15.77 10.63
CA ASN A 478 -2.33 17.13 10.28
C ASN A 478 -1.41 17.08 9.04
N TYR A 479 -1.69 17.95 8.08
CA TYR A 479 -0.96 18.12 6.83
C TYR A 479 -1.36 19.48 6.21
N LEU A 480 -0.47 20.05 5.40
CA LEU A 480 -0.50 21.42 4.86
C LEU A 480 -0.04 22.49 5.86
N SER A 481 0.48 23.59 5.31
CA SER A 481 0.93 24.74 6.09
C SER A 481 -0.20 25.38 6.88
N SER A 482 0.13 25.86 8.09
CA SER A 482 -0.81 26.58 8.93
C SER A 482 -1.17 27.95 8.34
N SER A 483 -2.30 28.51 8.77
CA SER A 483 -2.75 29.85 8.40
C SER A 483 -3.10 30.62 9.66
N GLN A 484 -2.77 31.91 9.70
CA GLN A 484 -3.04 32.75 10.88
C GLN A 484 -4.54 32.94 11.11
N GLU A 485 -5.29 33.08 10.02
CA GLU A 485 -6.75 33.21 10.05
C GLU A 485 -7.43 31.93 9.52
N PRO A 486 -8.61 31.56 10.05
CA PRO A 486 -9.38 30.44 9.50
C PRO A 486 -9.69 30.65 8.02
N GLN A 487 -9.41 29.62 7.21
CA GLN A 487 -9.68 29.61 5.78
C GLN A 487 -10.36 28.33 5.33
N ASN A 488 -10.95 28.36 4.14
CA ASN A 488 -11.48 27.16 3.51
C ASN A 488 -10.36 26.14 3.29
N SER A 489 -10.53 24.93 3.80
CA SER A 489 -9.57 23.84 3.67
C SER A 489 -10.30 22.57 3.29
N ASN A 490 -10.02 22.04 2.11
CA ASN A 490 -10.61 20.76 1.71
C ASN A 490 -10.11 19.62 2.60
N TRP A 491 -8.90 19.73 3.16
CA TRP A 491 -8.39 18.78 4.16
C TRP A 491 -9.22 18.80 5.46
N ALA A 492 -9.66 19.98 5.89
CA ALA A 492 -10.59 20.09 7.02
C ALA A 492 -11.98 19.53 6.69
N LYS A 493 -12.54 19.89 5.52
CA LYS A 493 -13.83 19.36 5.05
C LYS A 493 -13.83 17.84 4.93
N LEU A 494 -12.73 17.25 4.45
CA LEU A 494 -12.63 15.80 4.33
C LEU A 494 -12.61 15.11 5.71
N ARG A 495 -11.94 15.70 6.71
CA ARG A 495 -11.97 15.18 8.09
C ARG A 495 -13.37 15.25 8.71
N GLU A 496 -14.15 16.28 8.37
CA GLU A 496 -15.57 16.38 8.71
C GLU A 496 -16.39 15.30 7.99
N ALA A 497 -16.16 15.08 6.69
CA ALA A 497 -16.80 14.01 5.92
C ALA A 497 -16.48 12.61 6.47
N GLN A 498 -15.25 12.37 6.94
CA GLN A 498 -14.88 11.14 7.65
C GLN A 498 -15.70 10.96 8.94
N ALA A 499 -15.91 12.03 9.71
CA ALA A 499 -16.70 11.97 10.94
C ALA A 499 -18.18 11.60 10.69
N ALA A 500 -18.74 11.93 9.51
CA ALA A 500 -20.11 11.57 9.16
C ALA A 500 -20.34 10.05 9.14
N ALA A 501 -19.31 9.22 8.92
CA ALA A 501 -19.42 7.76 8.97
C ALA A 501 -19.74 7.22 10.37
N LEU A 502 -19.52 7.99 11.44
CA LEU A 502 -19.91 7.64 12.82
C LEU A 502 -21.43 7.48 13.03
N SER A 503 -22.24 7.95 12.07
CA SER A 503 -23.68 7.71 12.08
C SER A 503 -24.05 6.24 11.82
N LEU A 504 -23.14 5.45 11.23
CA LEU A 504 -23.32 4.02 11.03
C LEU A 504 -23.00 3.24 12.31
N PRO A 505 -23.78 2.19 12.66
CA PRO A 505 -23.51 1.38 13.85
C PRO A 505 -22.18 0.64 13.69
N ASN A 506 -21.53 0.30 14.82
CA ASN A 506 -20.25 -0.41 14.86
C ASN A 506 -19.15 0.22 13.98
N THR A 507 -19.12 1.54 13.93
CA THR A 507 -18.04 2.32 13.33
C THR A 507 -17.35 3.18 14.38
N VAL A 508 -16.03 3.34 14.24
CA VAL A 508 -15.23 4.21 15.11
C VAL A 508 -14.15 4.91 14.30
N MET A 509 -13.95 6.18 14.64
CA MET A 509 -12.90 7.02 14.06
C MET A 509 -11.75 7.16 15.07
N VAL A 510 -10.53 6.92 14.60
CA VAL A 510 -9.30 7.27 15.30
C VAL A 510 -8.84 8.63 14.81
N VAL A 511 -8.79 9.60 15.71
CA VAL A 511 -8.25 10.93 15.42
C VAL A 511 -6.72 10.81 15.31
N ALA A 512 -6.14 11.35 14.25
CA ALA A 512 -4.68 11.35 14.01
C ALA A 512 -4.13 12.76 13.75
N ILE A 513 -4.91 13.81 14.05
CA ILE A 513 -4.52 15.21 13.79
C ILE A 513 -3.17 15.55 14.45
N ASP A 514 -2.93 15.10 15.67
CA ASP A 514 -1.71 15.34 16.45
C ASP A 514 -0.55 14.39 16.09
N LEU A 515 -0.80 13.40 15.23
CA LEU A 515 0.20 12.44 14.77
C LEU A 515 0.76 12.79 13.39
N GLY A 516 0.29 13.90 12.81
CA GLY A 516 0.70 14.40 11.49
C GLY A 516 1.69 15.55 11.55
N GLU A 517 2.29 15.84 10.40
CA GLU A 517 3.21 16.97 10.21
C GLU A 517 2.75 17.80 9.02
N TRP A 518 2.93 19.12 9.08
CA TRP A 518 2.45 20.04 8.03
C TRP A 518 3.04 19.72 6.64
N ASN A 519 4.23 19.11 6.61
CA ASN A 519 5.05 18.88 5.43
C ASN A 519 5.18 17.39 5.04
N ASP A 520 4.44 16.47 5.68
CA ASP A 520 4.49 15.05 5.35
C ASP A 520 3.08 14.44 5.33
N ILE A 521 2.62 14.10 4.13
CA ILE A 521 1.35 13.42 3.93
C ILE A 521 1.37 11.97 4.48
N HIS A 522 2.56 11.42 4.73
CA HIS A 522 2.79 10.07 5.25
C HIS A 522 3.55 10.08 6.59
N PRO A 523 2.96 10.66 7.66
CA PRO A 523 3.66 10.82 8.93
C PRO A 523 4.17 9.48 9.48
N LEU A 524 5.37 9.51 10.05
CA LEU A 524 6.10 8.30 10.44
C LEU A 524 5.61 7.69 11.78
N ASN A 525 4.82 8.42 12.57
CA ASN A 525 4.27 7.91 13.83
C ASN A 525 3.10 6.93 13.60
N LYS A 526 3.43 5.73 13.11
CA LYS A 526 2.46 4.65 12.82
C LYS A 526 2.10 3.82 14.05
N LYS A 527 2.97 3.79 15.07
CA LYS A 527 2.73 3.02 16.29
C LYS A 527 1.55 3.60 17.07
N ASP A 528 1.52 4.91 17.29
CA ASP A 528 0.43 5.55 18.02
C ASP A 528 -0.91 5.46 17.28
N VAL A 529 -0.90 5.50 15.94
CA VAL A 529 -2.11 5.24 15.14
C VAL A 529 -2.64 3.82 15.40
N ALA A 530 -1.76 2.83 15.37
CA ALA A 530 -2.12 1.43 15.63
C ALA A 530 -2.58 1.20 17.08
N GLU A 531 -1.96 1.85 18.06
CA GLU A 531 -2.36 1.80 19.46
C GLU A 531 -3.75 2.39 19.67
N ARG A 532 -4.07 3.53 19.02
CA ARG A 532 -5.42 4.11 19.06
C ARG A 532 -6.45 3.20 18.39
N LEU A 533 -6.11 2.56 17.27
CA LEU A 533 -6.98 1.55 16.64
C LEU A 533 -7.21 0.37 17.58
N PHE A 534 -6.16 -0.10 18.25
CA PHE A 534 -6.25 -1.19 19.22
C PHE A 534 -7.12 -0.83 20.44
N LEU A 535 -6.97 0.36 21.01
CA LEU A 535 -7.85 0.83 22.10
C LEU A 535 -9.31 0.90 21.67
N GLN A 536 -9.58 1.35 20.44
CA GLN A 536 -10.94 1.34 19.91
C GLN A 536 -11.46 -0.09 19.67
N ALA A 537 -10.61 -1.03 19.23
CA ALA A 537 -10.97 -2.44 19.12
C ALA A 537 -11.32 -3.05 20.48
N ARG A 538 -10.51 -2.80 21.52
CA ARG A 538 -10.78 -3.26 22.91
C ARG A 538 -12.17 -2.85 23.38
N LYS A 539 -12.53 -1.58 23.19
CA LYS A 539 -13.86 -1.07 23.56
C LYS A 539 -14.97 -1.59 22.66
N LEU A 540 -14.84 -1.46 21.34
CA LEU A 540 -15.94 -1.74 20.41
C LEU A 540 -16.15 -3.24 20.19
N VAL A 541 -15.07 -3.98 19.96
CA VAL A 541 -15.09 -5.39 19.54
C VAL A 541 -15.04 -6.31 20.75
N TYR A 542 -14.13 -6.05 21.69
CA TYR A 542 -13.94 -6.89 22.89
C TYR A 542 -14.80 -6.46 24.09
N LYS A 543 -15.56 -5.36 23.95
CA LYS A 543 -16.51 -4.85 24.96
C LYS A 543 -15.85 -4.53 26.30
N GLU A 544 -14.55 -4.23 26.30
CA GLU A 544 -13.85 -3.77 27.49
C GLU A 544 -14.35 -2.37 27.88
N THR A 545 -14.58 -2.15 29.18
CA THR A 545 -15.19 -0.91 29.70
C THR A 545 -14.23 -0.06 30.52
N ASP A 546 -13.17 -0.65 31.07
CA ASP A 546 -12.17 0.03 31.90
C ASP A 546 -10.95 0.48 31.07
N LEU A 547 -11.19 1.39 30.11
CA LEU A 547 -10.14 2.03 29.33
C LEU A 547 -10.56 3.39 28.77
N VAL A 548 -9.59 4.26 28.55
CA VAL A 548 -9.76 5.47 27.76
C VAL A 548 -9.39 5.16 26.31
N SER A 549 -10.38 5.08 25.42
CA SER A 549 -10.17 4.73 24.01
C SER A 549 -10.34 5.89 23.04
N SER A 550 -10.88 7.02 23.48
CA SER A 550 -11.19 8.16 22.62
C SER A 550 -11.07 9.48 23.38
N GLY A 551 -10.64 10.53 22.68
CA GLY A 551 -10.72 11.91 23.16
C GLY A 551 -12.15 12.47 23.17
N PRO A 552 -12.32 13.74 23.56
CA PRO A 552 -13.61 14.41 23.52
C PRO A 552 -14.12 14.57 22.08
N PHE A 553 -15.44 14.49 21.91
CA PHE A 553 -16.11 14.76 20.65
C PHE A 553 -16.82 16.11 20.69
N PHE A 554 -16.81 16.79 19.55
CA PHE A 554 -17.64 17.97 19.35
C PHE A 554 -19.11 17.61 19.55
N GLN A 555 -19.82 18.34 20.42
CA GLN A 555 -21.26 18.17 20.61
C GLN A 555 -22.04 19.34 20.03
N ILE A 556 -21.73 20.57 20.47
CA ILE A 556 -22.44 21.77 20.06
C ILE A 556 -21.59 23.02 20.30
N ILE A 557 -21.66 24.00 19.40
CA ILE A 557 -21.31 25.39 19.67
C ILE A 557 -22.61 26.14 19.95
N SER A 558 -22.68 26.80 21.10
CA SER A 558 -23.79 27.69 21.42
C SER A 558 -23.25 29.10 21.65
N ASN A 559 -23.82 30.08 20.96
CA ASN A 559 -23.56 31.47 21.28
C ASN A 559 -24.28 31.79 22.59
N ARG A 560 -23.54 31.88 23.70
CA ARG A 560 -24.06 32.55 24.88
C ARG A 560 -24.19 34.02 24.51
N LYS A 561 -25.42 34.49 24.25
CA LYS A 561 -25.71 35.92 24.32
C LYS A 561 -25.32 36.35 25.73
N GLN A 562 -24.29 37.19 25.84
CA GLN A 562 -23.95 37.87 27.10
C GLN A 562 -25.04 38.85 27.46
#